data_AF-A0A5J5ATV7-F1
#
_entry.id   AF-A0A5J5ATV7-F1
#
_cell.length_a   1.000
_cell.length_b   1.000
_cell.length_c   1.000
_cell.angle_alpha   90.00
_cell.angle_beta   90.00
_cell.angle_gamma   90.00
#
_symmetry.space_group_name_H-M   'P 1'
#
loop_
_entity.id
_entity.type
_entity.pdbx_description
1 polymer ?
#
loop_
_entity_poly.entity_id
_entity_poly.type
_entity_poly.pdbx_seq_one_letter_code
_entity_poly.pdbx_strand_id
1 'polypeptide(L)'
;MANEESSVLKSCDSIDTLLNRLPKVCFWESTDLYQWEGVWLTREYLEASLAFRSHFEARDDDIILTSTMKTGTTWLKALCICIMQSQNGDSNKEEEDILVKYNPHTCVQTLDSHTYVENPNPDLSV
;
A
#
# COMPACT_ATOMS: atom_id res chain seq x y z
N MET A 1 -22.65 -6.88 -16.60
CA MET A 1 -22.31 -8.24 -16.12
C MET A 1 -21.29 -8.11 -14.98
N ALA A 2 -21.62 -7.31 -13.96
CA ALA A 2 -20.67 -6.80 -12.96
C ALA A 2 -21.25 -6.91 -11.54
N ASN A 3 -21.93 -8.01 -11.22
CA ASN A 3 -22.74 -8.07 -10.00
C ASN A 3 -22.66 -9.38 -9.20
N GLU A 4 -21.61 -10.19 -9.39
CA GLU A 4 -21.38 -11.41 -8.58
C GLU A 4 -20.05 -11.42 -7.82
N GLU A 5 -19.10 -10.52 -8.11
CA GLU A 5 -17.77 -10.54 -7.48
C GLU A 5 -17.66 -9.62 -6.26
N SER A 6 -18.59 -8.66 -6.10
CA SER A 6 -18.67 -7.77 -4.94
C SER A 6 -19.14 -8.46 -3.65
N SER A 7 -19.54 -9.74 -3.69
CA SER A 7 -20.15 -10.42 -2.54
C SER A 7 -19.19 -11.29 -1.72
N VAL A 8 -17.88 -11.28 -2.01
CA VAL A 8 -16.95 -12.25 -1.38
C VAL A 8 -16.59 -11.91 0.07
N LEU A 9 -16.88 -10.70 0.54
CA LEU A 9 -16.69 -10.35 1.95
C LEU A 9 -17.96 -9.72 2.52
N LYS A 10 -18.93 -10.57 2.87
CA LYS A 10 -19.83 -10.23 3.98
C LYS A 10 -18.99 -10.18 5.26
N SER A 11 -19.31 -9.28 6.17
CA SER A 11 -18.52 -8.93 7.37
C SER A 11 -18.35 -10.04 8.43
N CYS A 12 -18.42 -11.32 8.05
CA CYS A 12 -18.31 -12.48 8.95
C CYS A 12 -17.46 -13.64 8.40
N ASP A 13 -17.04 -13.62 7.13
CA ASP A 13 -16.15 -14.66 6.61
C ASP A 13 -14.72 -14.41 7.12
N SER A 14 -14.25 -15.27 8.05
CA SER A 14 -12.85 -15.27 8.51
C SER A 14 -11.89 -15.34 7.33
N ILE A 15 -10.76 -14.64 7.41
CA ILE A 15 -9.68 -14.68 6.41
C ILE A 15 -9.27 -16.12 6.04
N ASP A 16 -9.28 -17.04 7.00
CA ASP A 16 -8.97 -18.45 6.75
C ASP A 16 -9.96 -19.10 5.76
N THR A 17 -11.24 -18.72 5.84
CA THR A 17 -12.27 -19.20 4.92
C THR A 17 -12.01 -18.71 3.49
N LEU A 18 -11.58 -17.45 3.36
CA LEU A 18 -11.18 -16.90 2.06
C LEU A 18 -9.93 -17.62 1.52
N LEU A 19 -8.87 -17.72 2.32
CA LEU A 19 -7.61 -18.34 1.94
C LEU A 19 -7.79 -19.79 1.48
N ASN A 20 -8.66 -20.56 2.14
CA ASN A 20 -8.96 -21.94 1.76
C ASN A 20 -9.66 -22.07 0.39
N ARG A 21 -10.23 -21.00 -0.14
CA ARG A 21 -10.92 -20.97 -1.44
C ARG A 21 -10.03 -20.46 -2.58
N LEU A 22 -8.90 -19.83 -2.26
CA LEU A 22 -8.00 -19.25 -3.26
C LEU A 22 -7.02 -20.32 -3.78
N PRO A 23 -6.63 -20.25 -5.06
CA PRO A 23 -5.47 -21.00 -5.55
C PRO A 23 -4.24 -20.68 -4.70
N LYS A 24 -3.49 -21.71 -4.32
CA LYS A 24 -2.33 -21.61 -3.44
C LYS A 24 -1.10 -22.26 -4.06
N VAL A 25 0.05 -21.61 -3.94
CA VAL A 25 1.36 -22.19 -4.30
C VAL A 25 2.36 -21.96 -3.18
N CYS A 26 3.30 -22.89 -3.00
CA CYS A 26 4.39 -22.72 -2.06
C CYS A 26 5.59 -22.08 -2.76
N PHE A 27 5.95 -20.87 -2.34
CA PHE A 27 7.16 -20.17 -2.77
C PHE A 27 8.32 -20.53 -1.85
N TRP A 28 9.46 -20.92 -2.45
CA TRP A 28 10.70 -21.24 -1.72
C TRP A 28 10.50 -22.21 -0.54
N GLU A 29 9.65 -23.22 -0.73
CA GLU A 29 9.37 -24.31 0.23
C GLU A 29 8.89 -23.87 1.63
N SER A 30 8.59 -22.59 1.81
CA SER A 30 8.38 -22.01 3.15
C SER A 30 7.26 -20.98 3.20
N THR A 31 6.89 -20.38 2.08
CA THR A 31 5.93 -19.27 2.04
C THR A 31 4.75 -19.62 1.16
N ASP A 32 3.55 -19.71 1.72
CA ASP A 32 2.34 -19.88 0.92
C ASP A 32 1.95 -18.55 0.27
N LEU A 33 1.76 -18.59 -1.06
CA LEU A 33 1.19 -17.51 -1.84
C LEU A 33 -0.23 -17.88 -2.27
N TYR A 34 -1.13 -16.92 -2.17
CA TYR A 34 -2.54 -17.06 -2.52
C TYR A 34 -2.83 -16.15 -3.71
N GLN A 35 -3.52 -16.69 -4.71
CA GLN A 35 -3.92 -15.90 -5.88
C GLN A 35 -5.20 -15.14 -5.57
N TRP A 36 -5.12 -13.82 -5.50
CA TRP A 36 -6.25 -12.93 -5.27
C TRP A 36 -6.28 -11.83 -6.33
N GLU A 37 -7.41 -11.69 -7.03
CA GLU A 37 -7.63 -10.69 -8.09
C GLU A 37 -6.51 -10.66 -9.17
N GLY A 38 -5.94 -11.83 -9.47
CA GLY A 38 -4.89 -11.98 -10.48
C GLY A 38 -3.46 -11.77 -9.98
N VAL A 39 -3.26 -11.45 -8.70
CA VAL A 39 -1.94 -11.26 -8.07
C VAL A 39 -1.67 -12.36 -7.05
N TRP A 40 -0.41 -12.78 -6.91
CA TRP A 40 0.02 -13.73 -5.89
C TRP A 40 0.55 -12.98 -4.66
N LEU A 41 -0.09 -13.18 -3.51
CA LEU A 41 0.22 -12.48 -2.26
C LEU A 41 0.47 -13.48 -1.13
N THR A 42 1.34 -13.11 -0.18
CA THR A 42 1.41 -13.84 1.09
C THR A 42 0.13 -13.58 1.90
N ARG A 43 -0.09 -14.34 2.99
CA ARG A 43 -1.23 -14.09 3.88
C ARG A 43 -1.23 -12.64 4.37
N GLU A 44 -0.09 -12.14 4.82
CA GLU A 44 0.06 -10.81 5.41
C GLU A 44 -0.28 -9.71 4.41
N TYR A 45 0.20 -9.82 3.16
CA TYR A 45 -0.11 -8.83 2.12
C TYR A 45 -1.56 -8.92 1.64
N LEU A 46 -2.17 -10.12 1.65
CA LEU A 46 -3.59 -10.25 1.35
C LEU A 46 -4.44 -9.59 2.44
N GLU A 47 -4.16 -9.86 3.72
CA GLU A 47 -4.85 -9.23 4.85
C GLU A 47 -4.72 -7.70 4.80
N ALA A 48 -3.50 -7.20 4.58
CA ALA A 48 -3.25 -5.76 4.42
C ALA A 48 -4.01 -5.16 3.22
N SER A 49 -4.07 -5.87 2.09
CA SER A 49 -4.82 -5.42 0.91
C SER A 49 -6.33 -5.37 1.17
N LEU A 50 -6.87 -6.34 1.91
CA LEU A 50 -8.28 -6.36 2.31
C LEU A 50 -8.60 -5.24 3.31
N ALA A 51 -7.71 -4.99 4.27
CA ALA A 51 -7.83 -3.91 5.23
C ALA A 51 -7.74 -2.54 4.53
N PHE A 52 -6.77 -2.35 3.63
CA PHE A 52 -6.65 -1.16 2.79
C PHE A 52 -7.93 -0.92 2.00
N ARG A 53 -8.45 -1.93 1.30
CA ARG A 53 -9.69 -1.80 0.53
C ARG A 53 -10.92 -1.44 1.40
N SER A 54 -10.93 -1.85 2.66
CA SER A 54 -12.09 -1.66 3.55
C SER A 54 -12.05 -0.36 4.34
N HIS A 55 -10.87 0.13 4.69
CA HIS A 55 -10.69 1.23 5.64
C HIS A 55 -10.01 2.46 5.04
N PHE A 56 -9.43 2.38 3.84
CA PHE A 56 -8.82 3.55 3.22
C PHE A 56 -9.91 4.50 2.69
N GLU A 57 -9.92 5.72 3.21
CA GLU A 57 -10.78 6.80 2.73
C GLU A 57 -9.92 7.83 1.99
N ALA A 58 -10.00 7.82 0.66
CA ALA A 58 -9.26 8.76 -0.17
C ALA A 58 -9.81 10.19 0.01
N ARG A 59 -8.91 11.17 0.12
CA ARG A 59 -9.22 12.59 0.07
C ARG A 59 -8.95 13.15 -1.32
N ASP A 60 -9.60 14.26 -1.64
CA ASP A 60 -9.48 14.91 -2.96
C ASP A 60 -8.06 15.44 -3.24
N ASP A 61 -7.25 15.63 -2.19
CA ASP A 61 -5.87 16.13 -2.26
C ASP A 61 -4.80 15.03 -2.10
N ASP A 62 -5.21 13.76 -1.99
CA ASP A 62 -4.27 12.66 -1.86
C ASP A 62 -3.57 12.31 -3.19
N ILE A 63 -2.27 11.99 -3.09
CA ILE A 63 -1.46 11.50 -4.21
C ILE A 63 -1.06 10.05 -3.93
N ILE A 64 -1.59 9.11 -4.73
CA ILE A 64 -1.23 7.69 -4.64
C ILE A 64 -0.16 7.36 -5.67
N LEU A 65 1.01 6.94 -5.19
CA LEU A 65 2.08 6.42 -6.03
C LEU A 65 1.95 4.90 -6.17
N THR A 66 1.87 4.41 -7.42
CA THR A 66 1.79 2.97 -7.70
C THR A 66 2.98 2.53 -8.55
N SER A 67 3.56 1.38 -8.19
CA SER A 67 4.59 0.71 -8.99
C SER A 67 4.76 -0.71 -8.50
N THR A 68 5.27 -1.60 -9.35
CA THR A 68 5.67 -2.94 -8.93
C THR A 68 6.88 -2.89 -8.00
N MET A 69 7.00 -3.86 -7.10
CA MET A 69 8.18 -3.96 -6.25
C MET A 69 9.47 -3.98 -7.09
N LYS A 70 10.51 -3.33 -6.56
CA LYS A 70 11.86 -3.28 -7.12
C LYS A 70 12.02 -2.53 -8.46
N THR A 71 10.99 -1.86 -8.98
CA THR A 71 11.10 -1.01 -10.19
C THR A 71 11.37 0.47 -9.90
N GLY A 72 12.08 0.77 -8.80
CA GLY A 72 12.50 2.14 -8.50
C GLY A 72 11.57 2.95 -7.59
N THR A 73 10.79 2.31 -6.71
CA THR A 73 9.95 3.00 -5.70
C THR A 73 10.68 4.08 -4.90
N THR A 74 11.94 3.85 -4.54
CA THR A 74 12.76 4.85 -3.83
C THR A 74 12.95 6.13 -4.64
N TRP A 75 13.26 5.99 -5.94
CA TRP A 75 13.41 7.14 -6.84
C TRP A 75 12.07 7.83 -7.08
N LEU A 76 10.99 7.07 -7.26
CA LEU A 76 9.65 7.61 -7.46
C LEU A 76 9.18 8.44 -6.25
N LYS A 77 9.37 7.93 -5.03
CA LYS A 77 9.04 8.67 -3.79
C LYS A 77 9.88 9.93 -3.65
N ALA A 78 11.19 9.86 -3.91
CA ALA A 78 12.09 11.01 -3.86
C ALA A 78 11.66 12.12 -4.84
N LEU A 79 11.37 11.74 -6.09
CA LEU A 79 10.91 12.69 -7.10
C LEU A 79 9.60 13.38 -6.73
N CYS A 80 8.65 12.62 -6.17
CA CYS A 80 7.39 13.19 -5.69
C CYS A 80 7.63 14.26 -4.61
N ILE A 81 8.51 13.96 -3.64
CA ILE A 81 8.89 14.89 -2.59
C ILE A 81 9.53 16.15 -3.17
N CYS A 82 10.50 16.02 -4.08
CA CYS A 82 11.15 17.18 -4.72
C CYS A 82 10.13 18.09 -5.42
N ILE A 83 9.18 17.51 -6.16
CA ILE A 83 8.13 18.27 -6.84
C ILE A 83 7.26 19.02 -5.83
N MET A 84 6.77 18.36 -4.79
CA MET A 84 5.93 18.98 -3.76
C MET A 84 6.64 20.11 -3.01
N GLN A 85 7.92 19.92 -2.67
CA GLN A 85 8.71 20.96 -1.99
C GLN A 85 8.98 22.16 -2.90
N SER A 86 9.23 21.93 -4.20
CA SER A 86 9.45 23.02 -5.16
C SER A 86 8.22 23.92 -5.35
N GLN A 87 7.01 23.38 -5.20
CA GLN A 87 5.77 24.17 -5.30
C GLN A 87 5.50 25.00 -4.04
N ASN A 88 6.00 24.55 -2.89
CA ASN A 88 5.77 25.19 -1.59
C ASN A 88 6.86 26.22 -1.21
N GLY A 89 7.97 26.26 -1.96
CA GLY A 89 9.14 27.10 -1.68
C GLY A 89 9.00 28.53 -2.18
N ASP A 90 8.71 29.45 -1.26
CA ASP A 90 9.05 30.87 -1.37
C ASP A 90 10.59 30.97 -1.46
N SER A 91 11.12 31.64 -2.49
CA SER A 91 12.54 31.63 -2.90
C SER A 91 13.55 32.17 -1.87
N ASN A 92 13.11 32.43 -0.64
CA ASN A 92 13.84 33.13 0.43
C ASN A 92 14.08 32.30 1.70
N LYS A 93 13.70 31.02 1.75
CA LYS A 93 14.02 30.16 2.90
C LYS A 93 15.04 29.10 2.51
N GLU A 94 16.20 29.15 3.17
CA GLU A 94 17.17 28.06 3.24
C GLU A 94 16.58 26.88 4.05
N GLU A 95 15.44 26.35 3.61
CA GLU A 95 14.92 25.09 4.17
C GLU A 95 15.75 23.94 3.62
N GLU A 96 16.50 23.30 4.51
CA GLU A 96 17.33 22.15 4.20
C GLU A 96 16.47 21.00 3.65
N ASP A 97 16.84 20.49 2.47
CA ASP A 97 16.10 19.45 1.74
C ASP A 97 15.83 18.23 2.64
N ILE A 98 14.57 17.81 2.73
CA ILE A 98 14.16 16.71 3.61
C ILE A 98 14.76 15.38 3.17
N LEU A 99 15.10 15.24 1.88
CA LEU A 99 15.75 14.05 1.34
C LEU A 99 17.24 13.95 1.71
N VAL A 100 17.85 15.04 2.20
CA VAL A 100 19.19 15.01 2.79
C VAL A 100 19.15 14.40 4.20
N LYS A 101 18.06 14.61 4.94
CA LYS A 101 17.89 14.14 6.32
C LYS A 101 17.24 12.77 6.41
N TYR A 102 16.28 12.48 5.54
CA TYR A 102 15.38 11.34 5.68
C TYR A 102 15.35 10.48 4.41
N ASN A 103 15.13 9.19 4.62
CA ASN A 103 14.93 8.27 3.50
C ASN A 103 13.56 8.55 2.85
N PRO A 104 13.43 8.52 1.51
CA PRO A 104 12.13 8.71 0.86
C PRO A 104 11.01 7.79 1.38
N HIS A 105 11.35 6.59 1.84
CA HIS A 105 10.39 5.64 2.42
C HIS A 105 9.86 6.04 3.80
N THR A 106 10.55 6.92 4.54
CA THR A 106 10.03 7.48 5.80
C THR A 106 9.14 8.70 5.56
N CYS A 107 9.30 9.37 4.42
CA CYS A 107 8.53 10.55 4.06
C CYS A 107 7.22 10.23 3.34
N VAL A 108 7.19 9.13 2.56
CA VAL A 108 5.98 8.65 1.87
C VAL A 108 5.67 7.24 2.35
N GLN A 109 4.53 7.08 3.01
CA GLN A 109 4.09 5.80 3.56
C GLN A 109 3.87 4.74 2.47
N THR A 110 4.13 3.47 2.78
CA THR A 110 3.83 2.33 1.89
C THR A 110 2.62 1.60 2.43
N LEU A 111 1.47 1.70 1.75
CA LEU A 111 0.19 1.26 2.29
C LEU A 111 0.08 -0.27 2.41
N ASP A 112 0.33 -0.98 1.32
CA ASP A 112 0.06 -2.41 1.15
C ASP A 112 1.02 -3.35 1.91
N SER A 113 2.28 -2.95 2.05
CA SER A 113 3.37 -3.80 2.53
C SER A 113 4.03 -3.30 3.81
N HIS A 114 3.53 -2.20 4.38
CA HIS A 114 3.99 -1.67 5.66
C HIS A 114 2.83 -1.17 6.52
N THR A 115 2.16 -0.08 6.14
CA THR A 115 1.17 0.58 7.01
C THR A 115 0.01 -0.33 7.38
N TYR A 116 -0.64 -0.99 6.40
CA TYR A 116 -1.76 -1.90 6.68
C TYR A 116 -1.34 -3.29 7.15
N VAL A 117 -0.06 -3.65 6.98
CA VAL A 117 0.50 -4.87 7.57
C VAL A 117 0.70 -4.68 9.08
N GLU A 118 1.16 -3.50 9.50
CA GLU A 118 1.38 -3.18 10.92
C GLU A 118 0.09 -2.88 11.67
N ASN A 119 -0.83 -2.16 11.04
CA ASN A 119 -2.12 -1.83 11.63
C ASN A 119 -3.22 -1.90 10.55
N PRO A 120 -4.22 -2.81 10.67
CA PRO A 120 -5.29 -2.92 9.69
C PRO A 120 -6.24 -1.72 9.68
N ASN A 121 -6.20 -0.85 10.69
CA ASN A 121 -6.98 0.39 10.74
C ASN A 121 -6.07 1.57 11.15
N PRO A 122 -5.17 2.01 10.26
CA PRO A 122 -4.24 3.09 10.53
C PRO A 122 -4.98 4.43 10.45
N ASP A 123 -4.62 5.37 11.33
CA ASP A 123 -5.04 6.75 11.19
C ASP A 123 -4.13 7.43 10.16
N LEU A 124 -4.70 7.73 8.98
CA LEU A 124 -4.01 8.40 7.87
C LEU A 124 -4.35 9.89 7.80
N SER A 125 -5.12 10.42 8.75
CA SER A 125 -5.37 11.85 8.82
C SER A 125 -4.06 12.58 9.17
N VAL A 126 -3.72 13.59 8.37
CA VAL A 126 -2.53 14.44 8.52
C VAL A 126 -2.95 15.84 8.90
#